data_AF-A0A370PDR2-F1
#
_entry.id   AF-A0A370PDR2-F1
#
_cell.length_a   1.000
_cell.length_b   1.000
_cell.length_c   1.000
_cell.angle_alpha   90.00
_cell.angle_beta   90.00
_cell.angle_gamma   90.00
#
_symmetry.space_group_name_H-M   'P 1'
#
loop_
_entity.id
_entity.type
_entity.pdbx_description
1 polymer ?
#
loop_
_entity_poly.entity_id
_entity_poly.type
_entity_poly.pdbx_seq_one_letter_code
_entity_poly.pdbx_strand_id
1 'polypeptide(L)'
;MAFDCYCAICGVGFCGMHIEAPSETALERRRRWIEKRCRALQAGEDFRQVSHEGEENEEPVRSYDPRIVGWDNISWLYKAHCLGVDENAKSGAPKAFLSDEGYYADIGEFVVKAKSDGSRSRSQRVYSCYGHGSEEAPGPVLPFHWGCFEILTRALTGTTDTKNVNLDVLYNIMTPLCNMSGSALQLNYGDDIQRSQGRYWECIPGAEASISSPSSV
;
A
#
# COMPACT_ATOMS: atom_id res chain seq x y z
N MET A 1 16.00 -10.83 -2.26
CA MET A 1 15.39 -10.27 -1.03
C MET A 1 13.94 -9.99 -1.37
N ALA A 2 12.99 -10.41 -0.54
CA ALA A 2 11.57 -10.09 -0.76
C ALA A 2 11.27 -8.70 -0.18
N PHE A 3 10.52 -7.90 -0.94
CA PHE A 3 10.01 -6.61 -0.52
C PHE A 3 8.54 -6.77 -0.10
N ASP A 4 8.06 -5.94 0.80
CA ASP A 4 6.62 -5.81 1.05
C ASP A 4 5.90 -5.38 -0.24
N CYS A 5 4.61 -5.66 -0.34
CA CYS A 5 3.79 -5.12 -1.42
C CYS A 5 3.14 -3.79 -1.03
N TYR A 6 3.04 -2.92 -2.03
CA TYR A 6 2.49 -1.59 -1.91
C TYR A 6 1.28 -1.44 -2.81
N CYS A 7 0.39 -0.51 -2.48
CA CYS A 7 -0.77 -0.19 -3.31
C CYS A 7 -0.33 0.32 -4.70
N ALA A 8 -0.89 -0.25 -5.75
CA ALA A 8 -0.57 0.11 -7.14
C ALA A 8 -0.98 1.54 -7.51
N ILE A 9 -1.78 2.20 -6.67
CA ILE A 9 -2.33 3.53 -6.91
C ILE A 9 -1.64 4.59 -6.04
N CYS A 10 -1.52 4.36 -4.72
CA CYS A 10 -0.93 5.35 -3.80
C CYS A 10 0.48 4.98 -3.31
N GLY A 11 0.96 3.76 -3.55
CA GLY A 11 2.28 3.30 -3.11
C GLY A 11 2.41 3.04 -1.60
N VAL A 12 1.35 3.23 -0.82
CA VAL A 12 1.34 2.95 0.63
C VAL A 12 1.28 1.44 0.88
N GLY A 13 1.95 0.96 1.94
CA GLY A 13 1.92 -0.44 2.36
C GLY A 13 0.58 -0.92 2.90
N PHE A 14 0.42 -2.24 2.98
CA PHE A 14 -0.75 -2.90 3.55
C PHE A 14 -0.53 -3.42 4.98
N CYS A 15 0.68 -3.26 5.49
CA CYS A 15 1.10 -3.69 6.82
C CYS A 15 2.30 -2.85 7.31
N GLY A 16 2.69 -3.04 8.57
CA GLY A 16 3.88 -2.40 9.13
C GLY A 16 3.65 -0.99 9.69
N MET A 17 2.43 -0.45 9.59
CA MET A 17 2.10 0.84 10.19
C MET A 17 2.08 0.70 11.71
N HIS A 18 2.88 1.53 12.38
CA HIS A 18 3.03 1.51 13.82
C HIS A 18 2.73 2.89 14.39
N ILE A 19 1.79 2.96 15.33
CA ILE A 19 1.52 4.14 16.13
C ILE A 19 2.07 3.86 17.52
N GLU A 20 2.99 4.71 17.98
CA GLU A 20 3.62 4.54 19.29
C GLU A 20 2.68 5.04 20.40
N ALA A 21 2.75 4.38 21.57
CA ALA A 21 2.01 4.83 22.74
C ALA A 21 2.50 6.22 23.20
N PRO A 22 1.60 7.13 23.60
CA PRO A 22 2.00 8.48 23.98
C PRO A 22 2.86 8.46 25.26
N SER A 23 4.07 9.00 25.18
CA SER A 23 4.95 9.27 26.32
C SER A 23 5.78 10.54 26.06
N GLU A 24 6.18 11.25 27.12
CA GLU A 24 6.99 12.47 26.96
C GLU A 24 8.32 12.18 26.25
N THR A 25 8.95 11.05 26.56
CA THR A 25 10.22 10.63 25.94
C THR A 25 10.05 10.35 24.45
N ALA A 26 8.98 9.65 24.06
CA ALA A 26 8.67 9.36 22.66
C ALA A 26 8.37 10.65 21.87
N LEU A 27 7.62 11.57 22.47
CA LEU A 27 7.27 12.86 21.86
C LEU A 27 8.51 13.74 21.65
N GLU A 28 9.40 13.83 22.63
CA GLU A 28 10.62 14.63 22.53
C GLU A 28 11.59 14.04 21.49
N ARG A 29 11.75 12.72 21.47
CA ARG A 29 12.54 12.02 20.46
C ARG A 29 12.02 12.29 19.04
N ARG A 30 10.70 12.19 18.84
CA ARG A 30 10.04 12.51 17.57
C ARG A 30 10.26 13.96 17.16
N ARG A 31 10.07 14.89 18.10
CA ARG A 31 10.27 16.32 17.86
C ARG A 31 11.67 16.61 17.35
N ARG A 32 12.69 16.08 18.02
CA ARG A 32 14.09 16.24 17.60
C ARG A 32 14.37 15.67 16.21
N TRP A 33 13.79 14.51 15.89
CA TRP A 33 13.89 13.92 14.56
C TRP A 33 13.22 14.80 13.48
N ILE A 34 12.01 15.31 13.74
CA ILE A 34 11.29 16.20 12.81
C ILE A 34 12.10 17.50 12.60
N GLU A 35 12.64 18.08 13.66
CA GLU A 35 13.49 19.28 13.57
C GLU A 35 14.77 19.03 12.77
N LYS A 36 15.38 17.83 12.88
CA LYS A 36 16.53 17.42 12.05
C LYS A 36 16.13 17.30 10.57
N ARG A 37 15.01 16.66 10.27
CA ARG A 37 14.47 16.54 8.90
C ARG A 37 14.14 17.91 8.30
N CYS A 38 13.47 18.79 9.04
CA CYS A 38 13.16 20.14 8.59
C CYS A 38 14.42 20.96 8.28
N ARG A 39 15.47 20.84 9.10
CA ARG A 39 16.77 21.49 8.84
C ARG A 39 17.42 20.99 7.55
N ALA A 40 17.45 19.67 7.33
CA ALA A 40 17.98 19.08 6.11
C ALA A 40 17.22 19.59 4.86
N LEU A 41 15.88 19.60 4.91
CA LEU A 41 15.06 20.14 3.83
C LEU A 41 15.33 21.63 3.55
N GLN A 42 15.47 22.44 4.59
CA GLN A 42 15.79 23.88 4.46
C GLN A 42 17.20 24.12 3.89
N ALA A 43 18.14 23.22 4.18
CA ALA A 43 19.50 23.26 3.63
C ALA A 43 19.59 22.73 2.18
N GLY A 44 18.49 22.23 1.61
CA GLY A 44 18.48 21.61 0.28
C GLY A 44 19.16 20.24 0.25
N GLU A 45 19.35 19.62 1.41
CA GLU A 45 19.91 18.27 1.53
C GLU A 45 18.86 17.21 1.16
N ASP A 46 19.33 16.06 0.70
CA ASP A 46 18.44 14.92 0.45
C ASP A 46 17.97 14.34 1.79
N PHE A 47 16.75 14.71 2.18
CA PHE A 47 16.16 14.26 3.44
C PHE A 47 16.04 12.73 3.53
N ARG A 48 16.09 12.01 2.38
CA ARG A 48 16.05 10.54 2.37
C ARG A 48 17.26 9.94 3.06
N GLN A 49 18.36 10.70 3.16
CA GLN A 49 19.58 10.31 3.87
C GLN A 49 19.55 10.64 5.37
N VAL A 50 18.50 11.30 5.87
CA VAL A 50 18.36 11.57 7.31
C VAL A 50 18.12 10.25 8.04
N SER A 51 19.08 9.86 8.90
CA SER A 51 18.98 8.63 9.69
C SER A 51 17.80 8.69 10.68
N HIS A 52 17.12 7.55 10.84
CA HIS A 52 16.19 7.32 11.95
C HIS A 52 16.89 7.11 13.29
N GLU A 53 18.20 6.83 13.25
CA GLU A 53 19.06 6.70 14.41
C GLU A 53 19.27 8.08 15.05
N GLY A 54 19.01 8.16 16.35
CA GLY A 54 19.42 9.29 17.16
C GLY A 54 20.93 9.22 17.46
N GLU A 55 21.38 9.93 18.50
CA GLU A 55 22.74 9.74 19.01
C GLU A 55 22.95 8.28 19.45
N GLU A 56 24.19 7.81 19.60
CA GLU A 56 24.57 6.39 19.79
C GLU A 56 23.77 5.59 20.85
N ASN A 57 23.01 6.26 21.73
CA ASN A 57 22.21 5.66 22.79
C ASN A 57 20.68 5.88 22.65
N GLU A 58 20.20 6.39 21.53
CA GLU A 58 18.78 6.66 21.32
C GLU A 58 18.13 5.64 20.40
N GLU A 59 17.03 5.04 20.88
CA GLU A 59 16.21 4.18 20.03
C GLU A 59 15.69 4.95 18.81
N PRO A 60 15.65 4.33 17.63
CA PRO A 60 15.20 5.00 16.41
C PRO A 60 13.70 5.28 16.42
N VAL A 61 13.28 6.40 15.82
CA VAL A 61 11.85 6.73 15.68
C VAL A 61 11.27 6.00 14.47
N ARG A 62 10.52 4.91 14.70
CA ARG A 62 9.94 4.07 13.63
C ARG A 62 8.41 3.95 13.71
N SER A 63 7.76 5.01 14.16
CA SER A 63 6.32 5.05 14.43
C SER A 63 5.72 6.38 14.01
N TYR A 64 4.42 6.44 13.84
CA TYR A 64 3.65 7.67 13.61
C TYR A 64 3.18 8.32 14.92
N ASP A 65 2.90 9.62 14.86
CA ASP A 65 2.47 10.40 16.02
C ASP A 65 1.02 10.09 16.42
N PRO A 66 0.76 9.55 17.63
CA PRO A 66 -0.60 9.24 18.09
C PRO A 66 -1.51 10.46 18.24
N ARG A 67 -0.96 11.68 18.23
CA ARG A 67 -1.73 12.94 18.26
C ARG A 67 -2.28 13.33 16.89
N ILE A 68 -1.74 12.77 15.81
CA ILE A 68 -2.11 13.09 14.43
C ILE A 68 -2.93 11.95 13.82
N VAL A 69 -2.51 10.71 14.03
CA VAL A 69 -3.18 9.52 13.51
C VAL A 69 -3.48 8.53 14.62
N GLY A 70 -4.71 8.06 14.66
CA GLY A 70 -5.16 6.94 15.46
C GLY A 70 -5.40 5.70 14.59
N TRP A 71 -5.71 4.57 15.25
CA TRP A 71 -6.03 3.32 14.56
C TRP A 71 -7.15 3.47 13.54
N ASP A 72 -8.20 4.23 13.89
CA ASP A 72 -9.33 4.49 12.99
C ASP A 72 -8.90 5.19 11.70
N ASN A 73 -7.85 6.02 11.74
CA ASN A 73 -7.32 6.73 10.57
C ASN A 73 -6.51 5.84 9.62
N ILE A 74 -5.95 4.73 10.11
CA ILE A 74 -5.01 3.87 9.35
C ILE A 74 -5.52 2.45 9.11
N SER A 75 -6.61 2.04 9.79
CA SER A 75 -7.16 0.68 9.69
C SER A 75 -7.55 0.27 8.27
N TRP A 76 -7.95 1.24 7.44
CA TRP A 76 -8.26 1.04 6.02
C TRP A 76 -7.07 0.50 5.22
N LEU A 77 -5.84 0.77 5.66
CA LEU A 77 -4.64 0.34 4.94
C LEU A 77 -4.44 -1.17 4.98
N TYR A 78 -4.97 -1.85 5.98
CA TYR A 78 -4.87 -3.30 6.15
C TYR A 78 -5.89 -4.08 5.32
N LYS A 79 -6.76 -3.35 4.61
CA LYS A 79 -7.75 -3.90 3.69
C LYS A 79 -7.28 -3.65 2.27
N ALA A 80 -7.27 -4.70 1.47
CA ALA A 80 -6.84 -4.61 0.08
C ALA A 80 -7.84 -5.31 -0.84
N HIS A 81 -7.85 -4.83 -2.08
CA HIS A 81 -8.43 -5.49 -3.23
C HIS A 81 -7.33 -5.67 -4.26
N CYS A 82 -7.58 -6.41 -5.32
CA CYS A 82 -6.65 -6.53 -6.42
C CYS A 82 -7.37 -6.51 -7.76
N LEU A 83 -6.67 -5.98 -8.76
CA LEU A 83 -7.01 -6.07 -10.17
C LEU A 83 -6.16 -7.21 -10.77
N GLY A 84 -6.82 -8.21 -11.34
CA GLY A 84 -6.16 -9.34 -11.97
C GLY A 84 -6.86 -9.72 -13.28
N VAL A 85 -6.36 -10.74 -13.96
CA VAL A 85 -7.00 -11.31 -15.15
C VAL A 85 -7.36 -12.77 -14.90
N ASP A 86 -8.53 -13.17 -15.37
CA ASP A 86 -9.00 -14.56 -15.41
C ASP A 86 -8.96 -15.06 -16.86
N GLU A 87 -8.13 -16.07 -17.12
CA GLU A 87 -8.05 -16.74 -18.43
C GLU A 87 -9.18 -17.74 -18.67
N ASN A 88 -9.87 -18.21 -17.62
CA ASN A 88 -11.02 -19.11 -17.71
C ASN A 88 -12.35 -18.35 -17.92
N ALA A 89 -12.29 -17.07 -18.27
CA ALA A 89 -13.47 -16.29 -18.56
C ALA A 89 -14.31 -17.00 -19.64
N LYS A 90 -15.61 -17.18 -19.36
CA LYS A 90 -16.56 -17.99 -20.16
C LYS A 90 -16.62 -17.63 -21.65
N SER A 91 -16.10 -16.48 -22.05
CA SER A 91 -16.03 -15.99 -23.43
C SER A 91 -14.78 -16.42 -24.20
N GLY A 92 -13.83 -17.12 -23.58
CA GLY A 92 -12.60 -17.62 -24.23
C GLY A 92 -11.50 -16.56 -24.45
N ALA A 93 -11.71 -15.33 -24.00
CA ALA A 93 -10.71 -14.26 -23.98
C ALA A 93 -10.40 -13.88 -22.53
N PRO A 94 -9.12 -13.63 -22.17
CA PRO A 94 -8.75 -13.21 -20.83
C PRO A 94 -9.53 -11.96 -20.43
N LYS A 95 -10.10 -11.96 -19.22
CA LYS A 95 -10.91 -10.84 -18.74
C LYS A 95 -10.42 -10.36 -17.37
N ALA A 96 -10.22 -9.06 -17.26
CA ALA A 96 -9.84 -8.43 -16.01
C ALA A 96 -10.98 -8.46 -15.00
N PHE A 97 -10.63 -8.63 -13.73
CA PHE A 97 -11.56 -8.68 -12.61
C PHE A 97 -11.04 -7.89 -11.41
N LEU A 98 -11.97 -7.47 -10.54
CA LEU A 98 -11.67 -6.98 -9.20
C LEU A 98 -12.01 -8.06 -8.18
N SER A 99 -11.14 -8.24 -7.18
CA SER A 99 -11.42 -9.16 -6.09
C SER A 99 -12.36 -8.55 -5.02
N ASP A 100 -13.00 -9.44 -4.24
CA ASP A 100 -13.61 -9.08 -2.96
C ASP A 100 -12.51 -8.57 -1.98
N GLU A 101 -12.94 -7.96 -0.86
CA GLU A 101 -12.02 -7.49 0.18
C GLU A 101 -11.15 -8.65 0.71
N GLY A 102 -9.84 -8.41 0.74
CA GLY A 102 -8.84 -9.31 1.26
C GLY A 102 -7.80 -8.56 2.09
N TYR A 103 -6.68 -9.23 2.35
CA TYR A 103 -5.55 -8.66 3.08
C TYR A 103 -4.24 -9.16 2.49
N TYR A 104 -3.20 -8.34 2.64
CA TYR A 104 -1.83 -8.75 2.36
C TYR A 104 -1.33 -9.68 3.46
N ALA A 105 -0.79 -10.85 3.10
CA ALA A 105 -0.26 -11.82 4.06
C ALA A 105 1.25 -11.59 4.28
N ASP A 106 2.09 -12.06 3.36
CA ASP A 106 3.54 -11.87 3.37
C ASP A 106 4.09 -12.19 1.96
N ILE A 107 5.31 -11.77 1.64
CA ILE A 107 6.09 -12.15 0.44
C ILE A 107 5.29 -12.02 -0.87
N GLY A 108 4.46 -10.99 -0.99
CA GLY A 108 3.67 -10.73 -2.19
C GLY A 108 2.37 -11.51 -2.29
N GLU A 109 1.99 -12.25 -1.26
CA GLU A 109 0.72 -12.96 -1.22
C GLU A 109 -0.44 -12.05 -0.81
N PHE A 110 -1.49 -12.05 -1.61
CA PHE A 110 -2.77 -11.42 -1.30
C PHE A 110 -3.84 -12.48 -1.13
N VAL A 111 -4.53 -12.45 0.01
CA VAL A 111 -5.49 -13.48 0.42
C VAL A 111 -6.90 -12.93 0.44
N VAL A 112 -7.78 -13.57 -0.32
CA VAL A 112 -9.23 -13.30 -0.33
C VAL A 112 -9.95 -14.49 0.26
N LYS A 113 -10.70 -14.27 1.34
CA LYS A 113 -11.53 -15.33 1.93
C LYS A 113 -12.76 -15.54 1.06
N ALA A 114 -12.98 -16.76 0.57
CA ALA A 114 -14.22 -17.06 -0.15
C ALA A 114 -15.42 -16.87 0.79
N LYS A 115 -16.52 -16.34 0.25
CA LYS A 115 -17.81 -16.31 0.93
C LYS A 115 -18.25 -17.77 1.11
N SER A 116 -18.51 -18.16 2.36
CA SER A 116 -18.97 -19.52 2.66
C SER A 116 -20.31 -19.76 1.96
N ASP A 117 -20.32 -20.68 1.00
CA ASP A 117 -21.52 -21.11 0.28
C ASP A 117 -22.24 -22.27 0.98
N GLY A 118 -22.05 -22.41 2.29
CA GLY A 118 -22.80 -23.34 3.15
C GLY A 118 -22.45 -24.82 2.98
N SER A 119 -21.65 -25.24 1.99
CA SER A 119 -21.34 -26.67 1.80
C SER A 119 -19.88 -27.01 1.52
N ARG A 120 -18.98 -26.03 1.44
CA ARG A 120 -17.54 -26.30 1.26
C ARG A 120 -16.71 -25.56 2.30
N SER A 121 -15.66 -26.23 2.78
CA SER A 121 -14.61 -25.66 3.63
C SER A 121 -14.20 -24.30 3.10
N ARG A 122 -13.98 -23.32 3.99
CA ARG A 122 -13.47 -21.96 3.65
C ARG A 122 -12.26 -22.06 2.70
N SER A 123 -12.48 -22.04 1.40
CA SER A 123 -11.39 -21.94 0.44
C SER A 123 -10.91 -20.49 0.46
N GLN A 124 -9.62 -20.31 0.68
CA GLN A 124 -9.00 -19.00 0.52
C GLN A 124 -8.43 -18.97 -0.90
N ARG A 125 -8.65 -17.87 -1.61
CA ARG A 125 -7.94 -17.61 -2.86
C ARG A 125 -6.67 -16.83 -2.52
N VAL A 126 -5.55 -17.32 -3.00
CA VAL A 126 -4.24 -16.70 -2.80
C VAL A 126 -3.71 -16.25 -4.15
N TYR A 127 -3.37 -14.98 -4.24
CA TYR A 127 -2.87 -14.35 -5.44
C TYR A 127 -1.42 -13.88 -5.24
N SER A 128 -0.63 -13.92 -6.31
CA SER A 128 0.72 -13.34 -6.33
C SER A 128 0.68 -11.90 -6.86
N CYS A 129 0.94 -10.94 -5.99
CA CYS A 129 1.01 -9.52 -6.33
C CYS A 129 2.24 -9.22 -7.18
N TYR A 130 2.08 -8.46 -8.26
CA TYR A 130 3.14 -7.99 -9.16
C TYR A 130 4.07 -9.06 -9.76
N GLY A 131 3.87 -10.33 -9.42
CA GLY A 131 4.66 -11.48 -9.85
C GLY A 131 4.16 -12.11 -11.15
N HIS A 132 4.59 -13.33 -11.40
CA HIS A 132 4.27 -14.03 -12.66
C HIS A 132 2.92 -14.75 -12.64
N GLY A 133 2.16 -14.69 -11.56
CA GLY A 133 0.87 -15.36 -11.41
C GLY A 133 0.81 -16.37 -10.28
N SER A 134 -0.34 -17.04 -10.18
CA SER A 134 -0.75 -18.00 -9.15
C SER A 134 -1.75 -18.99 -9.76
N GLU A 135 -2.15 -20.02 -9.02
CA GLU A 135 -3.22 -20.93 -9.47
C GLU A 135 -4.54 -20.19 -9.74
N GLU A 136 -4.79 -19.10 -9.03
CA GLU A 136 -6.03 -18.31 -9.12
C GLU A 136 -6.01 -17.22 -10.20
N ALA A 137 -4.81 -16.85 -10.68
CA ALA A 137 -4.63 -15.83 -11.71
C ALA A 137 -3.31 -16.06 -12.47
N PRO A 138 -3.33 -16.19 -13.80
CA PRO A 138 -2.16 -16.54 -14.62
C PRO A 138 -1.12 -15.41 -14.75
N GLY A 139 -1.45 -14.20 -14.34
CA GLY A 139 -0.56 -13.04 -14.36
C GLY A 139 -0.51 -12.31 -13.02
N PRO A 140 0.27 -11.22 -12.92
CA PRO A 140 0.35 -10.43 -11.70
C PRO A 140 -1.03 -9.94 -11.30
N VAL A 141 -1.33 -9.99 -10.00
CA VAL A 141 -2.41 -9.15 -9.47
C VAL A 141 -1.84 -7.83 -8.99
N LEU A 142 -2.62 -6.77 -9.13
CA LEU A 142 -2.25 -5.41 -8.78
C LEU A 142 -3.03 -5.02 -7.52
N PRO A 143 -2.44 -5.11 -6.33
CA PRO A 143 -3.13 -4.82 -5.08
C PRO A 143 -3.36 -3.31 -4.93
N PHE A 144 -4.51 -2.92 -4.39
CA PHE A 144 -4.86 -1.54 -4.11
C PHE A 144 -5.83 -1.42 -2.93
N HIS A 145 -5.87 -0.23 -2.31
CA HIS A 145 -6.91 0.10 -1.34
C HIS A 145 -8.18 0.61 -2.04
N TRP A 146 -9.36 0.22 -1.56
CA TRP A 146 -10.62 0.57 -2.22
C TRP A 146 -10.81 2.08 -2.44
N GLY A 147 -10.54 2.90 -1.42
CA GLY A 147 -10.63 4.36 -1.54
C GLY A 147 -9.71 4.95 -2.60
N CYS A 148 -8.53 4.36 -2.82
CA CYS A 148 -7.63 4.77 -3.90
C CYS A 148 -8.23 4.47 -5.28
N PHE A 149 -8.91 3.34 -5.41
CA PHE A 149 -9.58 2.97 -6.66
C PHE A 149 -10.81 3.86 -6.94
N GLU A 150 -11.55 4.28 -5.91
CA GLU A 150 -12.65 5.25 -6.06
C GLU A 150 -12.14 6.61 -6.57
N ILE A 151 -11.00 7.09 -6.05
CA ILE A 151 -10.36 8.32 -6.54
C ILE A 151 -9.93 8.16 -8.00
N LEU A 152 -9.26 7.05 -8.33
CA LEU A 152 -8.84 6.77 -9.70
C LEU A 152 -10.05 6.72 -10.64
N THR A 153 -11.13 6.05 -10.22
CA THR A 153 -12.39 5.96 -10.96
C THR A 153 -12.98 7.35 -11.21
N ARG A 154 -12.97 8.22 -10.18
CA ARG A 154 -13.41 9.61 -10.31
C ARG A 154 -12.55 10.41 -11.27
N ALA A 155 -11.23 10.25 -11.21
CA ALA A 155 -10.31 10.94 -12.11
C ALA A 155 -10.51 10.50 -13.58
N LEU A 156 -10.76 9.21 -13.82
CA LEU A 156 -10.91 8.66 -15.17
C LEU A 156 -12.30 8.87 -15.78
N THR A 157 -13.35 8.90 -14.96
CA THR A 157 -14.75 8.83 -15.44
C THR A 157 -15.64 9.99 -14.98
N GLY A 158 -15.16 10.82 -14.05
CA GLY A 158 -15.96 11.87 -13.40
C GLY A 158 -16.92 11.36 -12.32
N THR A 159 -16.96 10.05 -12.04
CA THR A 159 -17.87 9.41 -11.06
C THR A 159 -17.10 8.45 -10.16
N THR A 160 -17.66 8.01 -9.02
CA THR A 160 -17.07 6.92 -8.22
C THR A 160 -17.66 5.55 -8.57
N ASP A 161 -18.47 5.43 -9.62
CA ASP A 161 -19.03 4.15 -10.06
C ASP A 161 -17.96 3.35 -10.82
N THR A 162 -17.41 2.35 -10.13
CA THR A 162 -16.32 1.50 -10.63
C THR A 162 -16.68 0.71 -11.87
N LYS A 163 -17.97 0.54 -12.19
CA LYS A 163 -18.44 -0.12 -13.41
C LYS A 163 -18.12 0.68 -14.67
N ASN A 164 -17.85 1.98 -14.54
CA ASN A 164 -17.50 2.85 -15.67
C ASN A 164 -16.02 2.73 -16.06
N VAL A 165 -15.20 2.01 -15.29
CA VAL A 165 -13.79 1.79 -15.60
C VAL A 165 -13.65 0.56 -16.49
N ASN A 166 -12.97 0.71 -17.63
CA ASN A 166 -12.56 -0.45 -18.43
C ASN A 166 -11.37 -1.15 -17.75
N LEU A 167 -11.66 -2.23 -17.02
CA LEU A 167 -10.67 -2.99 -16.25
C LEU A 167 -9.62 -3.67 -17.13
N ASP A 168 -9.99 -4.11 -18.33
CA ASP A 168 -9.06 -4.75 -19.27
C ASP A 168 -7.99 -3.75 -19.73
N VAL A 169 -8.42 -2.53 -20.10
CA VAL A 169 -7.52 -1.44 -20.46
C VAL A 169 -6.65 -1.05 -19.27
N LEU A 170 -7.25 -0.91 -18.08
CA LEU A 170 -6.51 -0.54 -16.87
C LEU A 170 -5.43 -1.56 -16.53
N TYR A 171 -5.77 -2.85 -16.55
CA TYR A 171 -4.83 -3.94 -16.28
C TYR A 171 -3.68 -3.95 -17.29
N ASN A 172 -3.99 -3.80 -18.57
CA ASN A 172 -2.98 -3.78 -19.65
C ASN A 172 -2.04 -2.56 -19.57
N ILE A 173 -2.50 -1.44 -19.02
CA ILE A 173 -1.67 -0.25 -18.77
C ILE A 173 -0.79 -0.43 -17.53
N MET A 174 -1.35 -0.98 -16.45
CA MET A 174 -0.65 -1.07 -15.16
C MET A 174 0.37 -2.23 -15.12
N THR A 175 0.08 -3.35 -15.76
CA THR A 175 0.93 -4.56 -15.70
C THR A 175 2.36 -4.34 -16.20
N PRO A 176 2.60 -3.66 -17.34
CA PRO A 176 3.96 -3.35 -17.80
C PRO A 176 4.74 -2.42 -16.86
N LEU A 177 4.06 -1.75 -15.92
CA LEU A 177 4.68 -0.85 -14.95
C LEU A 177 5.14 -1.58 -13.68
N CYS A 178 4.88 -2.88 -13.50
CA CYS A 178 5.38 -3.62 -12.35
C CYS A 178 6.91 -3.45 -12.22
N ASN A 179 7.38 -3.02 -11.05
CA ASN A 179 8.79 -2.79 -10.82
C ASN A 179 9.57 -4.12 -10.74
N MET A 180 10.90 -4.03 -10.88
CA MET A 180 11.78 -5.22 -10.87
C MET A 180 11.78 -5.96 -9.52
N SER A 181 11.41 -5.29 -8.43
CA SER A 181 11.30 -5.91 -7.10
C SER A 181 9.98 -6.64 -6.87
N GLY A 182 9.02 -6.54 -7.78
CA GLY A 182 7.70 -7.17 -7.64
C GLY A 182 6.90 -6.63 -6.46
N SER A 183 7.02 -5.33 -6.16
CA SER A 183 6.47 -4.71 -4.94
C SER A 183 5.52 -3.54 -5.19
N ALA A 184 5.66 -2.86 -6.32
CA ALA A 184 4.84 -1.71 -6.71
C ALA A 184 4.88 -1.49 -8.22
N LEU A 185 4.06 -0.58 -8.72
CA LEU A 185 4.29 -0.01 -10.05
C LEU A 185 5.45 1.00 -10.02
N GLN A 186 6.15 1.14 -11.15
CA GLN A 186 7.22 2.10 -11.40
C GLN A 186 6.64 3.50 -11.64
N LEU A 187 5.96 4.03 -10.63
CA LEU A 187 5.37 5.35 -10.59
C LEU A 187 6.07 6.24 -9.56
N ASN A 188 5.91 7.55 -9.72
CA ASN A 188 6.31 8.50 -8.69
C ASN A 188 5.18 8.66 -7.67
N TYR A 189 5.30 7.98 -6.52
CA TYR A 189 4.35 8.09 -5.40
C TYR A 189 4.65 9.26 -4.45
N GLY A 190 5.67 10.06 -4.75
CA GLY A 190 6.18 11.11 -3.86
C GLY A 190 7.29 10.59 -2.94
N ASP A 191 8.16 11.51 -2.53
CA ASP A 191 9.42 11.17 -1.87
C ASP A 191 9.23 10.47 -0.52
N ASP A 192 8.21 10.86 0.25
CA ASP A 192 7.91 10.25 1.55
C ASP A 192 7.45 8.80 1.38
N ILE A 193 6.54 8.54 0.42
CA ILE A 193 6.08 7.18 0.13
C ILE A 193 7.23 6.32 -0.37
N GLN A 194 8.02 6.83 -1.33
CA GLN A 194 9.16 6.08 -1.87
C GLN A 194 10.21 5.77 -0.81
N ARG A 195 10.47 6.68 0.14
CA ARG A 195 11.37 6.45 1.27
C ARG A 195 10.82 5.39 2.24
N SER A 196 9.50 5.31 2.40
CA SER A 196 8.85 4.28 3.24
C SER A 196 8.87 2.88 2.62
N GLN A 197 9.10 2.76 1.31
CA GLN A 197 9.16 1.47 0.61
C GLN A 197 10.52 0.78 0.81
N GLY A 198 10.50 -0.53 1.02
CA GLY A 198 11.69 -1.34 1.30
C GLY A 198 11.34 -2.79 1.61
N ARG A 199 12.17 -3.45 2.42
CA ARG A 199 11.86 -4.81 2.88
C ARG A 199 10.59 -4.85 3.72
N TYR A 200 10.37 -3.80 4.50
CA TYR A 200 9.18 -3.57 5.31
C TYR A 200 8.76 -2.11 5.14
N TRP A 201 7.48 -1.79 5.36
CA TRP A 201 7.03 -0.40 5.44
C TRP A 201 7.75 0.36 6.58
N GLU A 202 8.42 1.46 6.26
CA GLU A 202 9.05 2.33 7.25
C GLU A 202 8.14 3.52 7.60
N CYS A 203 7.80 3.65 8.88
CA CYS A 203 7.02 4.79 9.38
C CYS A 203 7.91 6.03 9.49
N ILE A 204 7.62 7.05 8.68
CA ILE A 204 8.35 8.32 8.66
C ILE A 204 7.62 9.34 9.53
N PRO A 205 8.20 9.80 10.66
CA PRO A 205 7.58 10.86 11.45
C PRO A 205 7.38 12.14 10.64
N GLY A 206 6.28 12.86 10.88
CA GLY A 206 5.94 14.06 10.10
C GLY A 206 5.40 13.78 8.70
N ALA A 207 5.29 12.51 8.28
CA ALA A 207 4.66 12.09 7.02
C ALA A 207 3.28 11.41 7.25
N GLU A 208 2.63 11.68 8.38
CA GLU A 208 1.35 11.06 8.77
C GLU A 208 0.21 11.35 7.78
N ALA A 209 0.27 12.47 7.06
CA ALA A 209 -0.69 12.78 6.00
C ALA A 209 -0.68 11.73 4.88
N SER A 210 0.47 11.13 4.59
CA SER A 210 0.67 10.17 3.50
C SER A 210 0.00 8.82 3.72
N ILE A 211 -0.37 8.49 4.96
CA ILE A 211 -1.06 7.24 5.34
C ILE A 211 -2.52 7.46 5.75
N SER A 212 -2.96 8.71 5.80
CA SER A 212 -4.32 9.05 6.19
C SER A 212 -5.28 8.66 5.07
N SER A 213 -6.46 8.16 5.43
CA SER A 213 -7.44 7.75 4.41
C SER A 213 -7.79 8.94 3.51
N PRO A 214 -7.76 8.75 2.18
CA PRO A 214 -8.10 9.83 1.26
C PRO A 214 -9.55 10.29 1.35
N SER A 215 -10.42 9.49 1.96
CA SER A 215 -11.84 9.83 2.23
C SER A 215 -12.08 10.47 3.60
N SER A 216 -11.03 10.69 4.40
CA SER A 216 -11.11 11.33 5.72
C SER A 216 -10.84 12.84 5.70
N VAL A 217 -10.88 13.48 4.53
CA VAL A 217 -10.76 14.93 4.35
C VAL A 217 -12.09 15.53 3.91
#